data_AF-A0A940TSG5-F1
#
_entry.id   AF-A0A940TSG5-F1
#
_cell.length_a   1.000
_cell.length_b   1.000
_cell.length_c   1.000
_cell.angle_alpha   90.00
_cell.angle_beta   90.00
_cell.angle_gamma   90.00
#
_symmetry.space_group_name_H-M   'P 1'
#
loop_
_entity.id
_entity.type
_entity.pdbx_description
1 polymer ?
#
loop_
_entity_poly.entity_id
_entity_poly.type
_entity_poly.pdbx_seq_one_letter_code
_entity_poly.pdbx_strand_id
1 'polypeptide(L)'
;GYRWYHYRWKEGSPVDPSYIASHSSNNHIIPANENIRRAIKTIKKKDRIVLKGFLVNIRGGSEGRAVAWNTSLSRTDTGSGSCELFYVSHVRIDTKVYE
;
A
#
# COMPACT_ATOMS: atom_id res chain seq x y z
N GLY A 1 -13.50 11.56 -4.16
CA GLY A 1 -13.61 10.52 -5.20
C GLY A 1 -12.82 9.30 -4.76
N TYR A 2 -13.36 8.11 -4.96
CA TYR A 2 -12.66 6.85 -4.66
C TYR A 2 -11.52 6.63 -5.65
N ARG A 3 -10.33 6.26 -5.18
CA ARG A 3 -9.20 5.90 -6.05
C ARG A 3 -9.27 4.42 -6.36
N TRP A 4 -9.51 4.09 -7.62
CA TRP A 4 -9.53 2.72 -8.11
C TRP A 4 -8.22 2.42 -8.83
N TYR A 5 -7.71 1.20 -8.63
CA TYR A 5 -6.62 0.68 -9.43
C TYR A 5 -7.16 -0.41 -10.34
N HIS A 6 -6.55 -0.53 -11.52
CA HIS A 6 -6.91 -1.54 -12.50
C HIS A 6 -5.64 -2.24 -12.97
N TYR A 7 -5.74 -3.55 -13.19
CA TYR A 7 -4.67 -4.35 -13.77
C TYR A 7 -5.19 -5.11 -14.99
N ARG A 8 -4.27 -5.46 -15.88
CA ARG A 8 -4.51 -6.27 -17.08
C ARG A 8 -3.34 -7.24 -17.22
N TRP A 9 -3.63 -8.42 -17.74
CA TRP A 9 -2.63 -9.44 -18.05
C TRP A 9 -2.80 -9.92 -19.48
N LYS A 10 -1.77 -10.57 -20.01
CA LYS A 10 -1.79 -11.15 -21.35
C LYS A 10 -2.25 -12.61 -21.28
N GLU A 11 -2.81 -13.09 -22.38
CA GLU A 11 -3.03 -14.52 -22.61
C GLU A 11 -1.69 -15.28 -22.53
N GLY A 12 -1.70 -16.47 -21.92
CA GLY A 12 -0.47 -17.23 -21.62
C GLY A 12 0.33 -16.71 -20.41
N SER A 13 -0.25 -15.83 -19.58
CA SER A 13 0.35 -15.43 -18.29
C SER A 13 0.72 -16.67 -17.46
N PRO A 14 1.92 -16.71 -16.84
CA PRO A 14 2.33 -17.83 -15.99
C PRO A 14 1.55 -17.91 -14.67
N VAL A 15 0.78 -16.87 -14.35
CA VAL A 15 -0.07 -16.79 -13.17
C VAL A 15 -1.52 -16.55 -13.57
N ASP A 16 -2.44 -17.19 -12.86
CA ASP A 16 -3.87 -17.06 -13.09
C ASP A 16 -4.46 -15.76 -12.49
N PRO A 17 -5.69 -15.38 -12.85
CA PRO A 17 -6.32 -14.16 -12.35
C PRO A 17 -6.47 -14.10 -10.83
N SER A 18 -6.72 -15.23 -10.16
CA SER A 18 -6.87 -15.28 -8.70
C SER A 18 -5.56 -15.02 -7.97
N TYR A 19 -4.45 -15.50 -8.54
CA TYR A 19 -3.11 -15.18 -8.05
C TYR A 19 -2.84 -13.68 -8.16
N ILE A 20 -3.10 -13.07 -9.33
CA ILE A 20 -2.88 -11.62 -9.52
C ILE A 20 -3.76 -10.83 -8.55
N ALA A 21 -5.02 -11.22 -8.38
CA ALA A 21 -5.97 -10.53 -7.52
C ALA A 21 -5.56 -10.55 -6.03
N SER A 22 -4.94 -11.63 -5.56
CA SER A 22 -4.46 -11.76 -4.17
C SER A 22 -3.05 -11.22 -3.93
N HIS A 23 -2.30 -10.89 -4.99
CA HIS A 23 -0.91 -10.42 -4.92
C HIS A 23 -0.72 -9.00 -5.49
N SER A 24 -1.83 -8.30 -5.76
CA SER A 24 -1.85 -6.93 -6.26
C SER A 24 -2.82 -6.12 -5.41
N SER A 25 -2.39 -4.93 -4.98
CA SER A 25 -3.22 -4.08 -4.13
C SER A 25 -2.97 -2.60 -4.41
N ASN A 26 -3.95 -1.76 -4.05
CA ASN A 26 -3.81 -0.31 -4.04
C ASN A 26 -3.52 0.17 -2.62
N ASN A 27 -2.28 0.60 -2.40
CA ASN A 27 -1.79 0.99 -1.08
C ASN A 27 -1.68 2.52 -0.95
N HIS A 28 -2.15 3.04 0.17
CA HIS A 28 -1.96 4.42 0.61
C HIS A 28 -0.91 4.45 1.72
N ILE A 29 0.27 4.96 1.42
CA ILE A 29 1.42 4.82 2.32
C ILE A 29 1.48 5.94 3.36
N ILE A 30 1.64 5.57 4.62
CA ILE A 30 1.96 6.46 5.74
C ILE A 30 3.39 6.14 6.21
N PRO A 31 4.39 7.00 5.95
CA PRO A 31 5.75 6.76 6.41
C PRO A 31 5.84 6.95 7.93
N ALA A 32 6.54 6.06 8.62
CA ALA A 32 6.73 6.13 10.08
C ALA A 32 7.59 7.31 10.52
N ASN A 33 8.53 7.74 9.68
CA ASN A 33 9.43 8.86 9.95
C ASN A 33 9.92 9.55 8.66
N GLU A 34 10.68 10.62 8.81
CA GLU A 34 11.20 11.42 7.69
C GLU A 34 12.22 10.65 6.82
N ASN A 35 13.02 9.76 7.40
CA ASN A 35 13.98 8.93 6.67
C ASN A 35 13.27 8.01 5.67
N ILE A 36 12.26 7.27 6.16
CA ILE A 36 11.39 6.40 5.37
C ILE A 36 10.63 7.20 4.32
N ARG A 37 10.10 8.38 4.66
CA ARG A 37 9.39 9.25 3.71
C ARG A 37 10.30 9.61 2.53
N ARG A 38 11.55 10.00 2.79
CA ARG A 38 12.51 10.34 1.72
C ARG A 38 12.84 9.13 0.86
N ALA A 39 13.06 7.96 1.46
CA ALA A 39 13.29 6.72 0.71
C ALA A 39 12.10 6.35 -0.19
N ILE A 40 10.88 6.40 0.34
CA ILE A 40 9.68 6.08 -0.46
C ILE A 40 9.55 7.03 -1.65
N LYS A 41 9.89 8.31 -1.48
CA LYS A 41 9.84 9.30 -2.58
C LYS A 41 10.83 9.02 -3.71
N THR A 42 11.88 8.23 -3.49
CA THR A 42 12.82 7.86 -4.56
C THR A 42 12.33 6.70 -5.40
N ILE A 43 11.37 5.91 -4.92
CA ILE A 43 10.85 4.72 -5.61
C ILE A 43 10.22 5.11 -6.95
N LYS A 44 10.58 4.37 -8.00
CA LYS A 44 10.08 4.52 -9.37
C LYS A 44 9.37 3.24 -9.85
N LYS A 45 8.66 3.39 -10.97
CA LYS A 45 8.05 2.26 -11.67
C LYS A 45 9.14 1.26 -12.05
N LYS A 46 8.90 -0.03 -11.77
CA LYS A 46 9.80 -1.18 -11.98
C LYS A 46 10.88 -1.39 -10.91
N ASP A 47 10.95 -0.55 -9.87
CA ASP A 47 11.87 -0.81 -8.75
C ASP A 47 11.43 -2.06 -7.98
N ARG A 48 12.41 -2.86 -7.55
CA ARG A 48 12.17 -3.97 -6.65
C ARG A 48 12.34 -3.51 -5.21
N ILE A 49 11.22 -3.44 -4.50
CA ILE A 49 11.16 -2.94 -3.13
C ILE A 49 10.61 -3.99 -2.17
N VAL A 50 10.93 -3.83 -0.89
CA VAL A 50 10.20 -4.46 0.21
C VAL A 50 9.77 -3.39 1.18
N LEU A 51 8.47 -3.36 1.48
CA LEU A 51 7.88 -2.48 2.49
C LEU A 51 7.39 -3.36 3.65
N LYS A 52 7.66 -2.95 4.89
CA LYS A 52 7.17 -3.62 6.09
C LYS A 52 6.54 -2.60 7.04
N GLY A 53 5.48 -3.04 7.71
CA GLY A 53 4.74 -2.25 8.68
C GLY A 53 3.35 -2.82 8.91
N PHE A 54 2.33 -1.96 9.05
CA PHE A 54 0.99 -2.34 9.47
C PHE A 54 -0.10 -1.78 8.56
N LEU A 55 -1.14 -2.58 8.30
CA LEU A 55 -2.40 -2.05 7.81
C LEU A 55 -3.14 -1.38 8.96
N VAL A 56 -3.64 -0.17 8.75
CA VAL A 56 -4.16 0.67 9.83
C VAL A 56 -5.47 1.36 9.47
N ASN A 57 -6.28 1.63 10.47
CA ASN A 57 -7.35 2.61 10.40
C ASN A 57 -6.90 3.90 11.08
N ILE A 58 -7.27 5.06 10.54
CA ILE A 58 -6.96 6.35 11.15
C ILE A 58 -8.18 6.82 11.94
N ARG A 59 -7.95 7.24 13.18
CA ARG A 59 -8.90 8.00 13.99
C ARG A 59 -8.18 9.22 14.55
N GLY A 60 -8.81 10.37 14.48
CA GLY A 60 -8.26 11.60 15.01
C GLY A 60 -9.31 12.70 15.09
N GLY A 61 -8.90 13.87 15.53
CA GLY A 61 -9.76 15.04 15.51
C GLY A 61 -9.01 16.29 15.97
N SER A 62 -9.47 17.44 15.50
CA SER A 62 -9.02 18.76 15.96
C SER A 62 -10.21 19.71 15.91
N GLU A 63 -10.29 20.65 16.87
CA GLU A 63 -11.31 21.71 16.90
C GLU A 63 -12.76 21.20 16.74
N GLY A 64 -13.08 20.11 17.44
CA GLY A 64 -14.44 19.53 17.46
C GLY A 64 -14.83 18.73 16.22
N ARG A 65 -13.93 18.52 15.25
CA ARG A 65 -14.17 17.64 14.09
C ARG A 65 -13.45 16.31 14.28
N ALA A 66 -14.21 15.22 14.33
CA ALA A 66 -13.68 13.87 14.30
C ALA A 66 -13.38 13.45 12.85
N VAL A 67 -12.24 12.82 12.64
CA VAL A 67 -11.83 12.18 11.39
C VAL A 67 -11.68 10.69 11.65
N ALA A 68 -12.36 9.88 10.85
CA ALA A 68 -12.17 8.44 10.81
C ALA A 68 -11.98 8.00 9.36
N TRP A 69 -10.93 7.21 9.10
CA TRP A 69 -10.71 6.57 7.81
C TRP A 69 -10.42 5.10 8.07
N ASN A 70 -11.41 4.26 7.75
CA ASN A 70 -11.27 2.81 7.80
C ASN A 70 -10.94 2.27 6.40
N THR A 71 -10.01 1.32 6.33
CA THR A 71 -9.58 0.65 5.10
C THR A 71 -9.52 -0.87 5.30
N SER A 72 -9.25 -1.62 4.24
CA SER A 72 -9.00 -3.05 4.39
C SER A 72 -7.79 -3.29 5.31
N LEU A 73 -7.96 -4.27 6.20
CA LEU A 73 -6.91 -4.84 7.03
C LEU A 73 -6.57 -6.28 6.59
N SER A 74 -7.09 -6.69 5.43
CA SER A 74 -6.76 -7.95 4.76
C SER A 74 -5.83 -7.66 3.59
N ARG A 75 -5.04 -8.68 3.22
CA ARG A 75 -4.09 -8.62 2.09
C ARG A 75 -4.59 -9.34 0.85
N THR A 76 -5.71 -10.05 0.98
CA THR A 76 -6.20 -11.00 -0.03
C THR A 76 -7.64 -10.70 -0.44
N ASP A 77 -8.27 -9.68 0.14
CA ASP A 77 -9.59 -9.22 -0.30
C ASP A 77 -9.46 -8.38 -1.58
N THR A 78 -10.55 -8.31 -2.34
CA THR A 78 -10.55 -7.69 -3.67
C THR A 78 -11.83 -6.90 -3.89
N GLY A 79 -11.81 -5.97 -4.85
CA GLY A 79 -12.98 -5.17 -5.21
C GLY A 79 -13.17 -3.90 -4.37
N SER A 80 -14.41 -3.43 -4.26
CA SER A 80 -14.73 -2.18 -3.56
C SER A 80 -14.34 -2.27 -2.08
N GLY A 81 -13.62 -1.27 -1.57
CA GLY A 81 -13.20 -1.22 -0.16
C GLY A 81 -11.90 -1.96 0.17
N SER A 82 -11.30 -2.69 -0.79
CA SER A 82 -10.03 -3.42 -0.62
C SER A 82 -8.77 -2.53 -0.61
N CYS A 83 -8.92 -1.21 -0.67
CA CYS A 83 -7.76 -0.31 -0.56
C CYS A 83 -7.17 -0.40 0.86
N GLU A 84 -5.85 -0.33 0.96
CA GLU A 84 -5.09 -0.50 2.20
C GLU A 84 -4.45 0.83 2.60
N LEU A 85 -4.67 1.32 3.83
CA LEU A 85 -3.76 2.29 4.45
C LEU A 85 -2.61 1.51 5.10
N PHE A 86 -1.40 1.74 4.61
CA PHE A 86 -0.22 1.00 5.01
C PHE A 86 0.76 1.93 5.73
N TYR A 87 0.82 1.81 7.05
CA TYR A 87 1.87 2.43 7.85
C TYR A 87 3.18 1.68 7.66
N VAL A 88 4.15 2.32 7.04
CA VAL A 88 5.43 1.72 6.67
C VAL A 88 6.50 2.17 7.63
N SER A 89 7.09 1.21 8.35
CA SER A 89 8.18 1.42 9.28
C SER A 89 9.54 0.97 8.76
N HIS A 90 9.58 0.21 7.67
CA HIS A 90 10.83 -0.24 7.05
C HIS A 90 10.69 -0.29 5.53
N VAL A 91 11.75 0.13 4.83
CA VAL A 91 11.81 0.13 3.36
C VAL A 91 13.15 -0.43 2.92
N ARG A 92 13.11 -1.37 1.99
CA ARG A 92 14.29 -1.82 1.25
C ARG A 92 14.11 -1.55 -0.23
N ILE A 93 15.08 -0.85 -0.83
CA ILE A 93 15.16 -0.58 -2.27
C ILE A 93 16.45 -1.23 -2.75
N ASP A 94 16.33 -2.29 -3.55
CA ASP A 94 17.43 -3.18 -3.89
C ASP A 94 18.18 -3.68 -2.65
N THR A 95 19.39 -3.16 -2.41
CA THR A 95 20.27 -3.49 -1.28
C THR A 95 20.24 -2.44 -0.17
N LYS A 96 19.64 -1.28 -0.38
CA LYS A 96 19.58 -0.18 0.60
C LYS A 96 18.38 -0.36 1.53
N VAL A 97 18.62 -0.28 2.84
CA VAL A 97 17.61 -0.43 3.88
C VAL A 97 17.44 0.90 4.64
N TYR A 98 16.19 1.24 4.94
CA TYR A 98 15.78 2.44 5.66
C TYR A 98 14.80 2.04 6.77
N GLU A 99 15.09 2.50 7.98
CA GLU A 99 14.31 2.29 9.22
C GLU A 99 14.19 3.64 9.97
#